data_AF-A0A7X1ZTU2-F1
#
_entry.id   AF-A0A7X1ZTU2-F1
#
_cell.length_a   1.000
_cell.length_b   1.000
_cell.length_c   1.000
_cell.angle_alpha   90.00
_cell.angle_beta   90.00
_cell.angle_gamma   90.00
#
_symmetry.space_group_name_H-M   'P 1'
#
loop_
_entity.id
_entity.type
_entity.pdbx_description
1 polymer ?
#
loop_
_entity_poly.entity_id
_entity_poly.type
_entity_poly.pdbx_seq_one_letter_code
_entity_poly.pdbx_strand_id
1 'polypeptide(L)'
;MSNGRRIPLWGWLALIDGILILTLIVLLFPFTRQWLRSTGDHNMYLLSAEAQVLGALFALVFSITLIATQFVTKYTHRTMQIIFNKWVIGYMILFAGSIIVPLACLSNPSGLGSFISFVYGSVMIILLIPFFLDLKRRMNIGWIITHLKKECINAFEDQKVGDNIEALDNIAMGAYGEHNYDVFALAVAALADLNLDVNQKQLLDILGRLRETCEELIDNPRALRIIVEKLGKVGASAIEERLQFPDSTKKILRENYAINIIRIVYKGPKKESRDRLLLACVVALADMAEAAKRYKDKEVEKNIADIIEDVFKYFKDTKTPESWYNKAKNYVSSLA
;
A
#
# COMPACT_ATOMS: atom_id res chain seq x y z
N MET A 1 -16.21 -7.80 -3.64
CA MET A 1 -16.26 -6.46 -3.02
C MET A 1 -16.03 -6.57 -1.51
N SER A 2 -14.81 -6.36 -1.04
CA SER A 2 -14.50 -6.26 0.39
C SER A 2 -14.43 -4.77 0.73
N ASN A 3 -15.42 -4.28 1.49
CA ASN A 3 -15.33 -2.98 2.12
C ASN A 3 -14.00 -2.94 2.87
N GLY A 4 -13.20 -1.90 2.63
CA GLY A 4 -11.95 -1.73 3.36
C GLY A 4 -12.39 -1.65 4.80
N ARG A 5 -12.11 -2.70 5.57
CA ARG A 5 -12.70 -2.89 6.88
C ARG A 5 -12.17 -1.77 7.76
N ARG A 6 -12.89 -0.63 7.77
CA ARG A 6 -13.12 0.12 9.01
C ARG A 6 -13.37 -0.98 10.02
N ILE A 7 -12.58 -1.01 11.10
CA ILE A 7 -12.87 -1.91 12.22
C ILE A 7 -14.39 -1.81 12.39
N PRO A 8 -15.13 -2.92 12.15
CA PRO A 8 -16.58 -2.82 12.06
C PRO A 8 -17.04 -2.13 13.33
N LEU A 9 -18.06 -1.27 13.26
CA LEU A 9 -18.54 -0.52 14.43
C LEU A 9 -18.66 -1.43 15.67
N TRP A 10 -19.01 -2.69 15.45
CA TRP A 10 -18.97 -3.83 16.37
C TRP A 10 -17.67 -4.09 17.14
N GLY A 11 -16.50 -3.97 16.51
CA GLY A 11 -15.21 -4.08 17.21
C GLY A 11 -14.94 -2.93 18.17
N TRP A 12 -15.50 -1.75 17.89
CA TRP A 12 -15.46 -0.61 18.81
C TRP A 12 -16.46 -0.74 19.94
N LEU A 13 -17.67 -1.21 19.64
CA LEU A 13 -18.67 -1.51 20.67
C LEU A 13 -18.15 -2.58 21.63
N ALA A 14 -17.55 -3.66 21.12
CA ALA A 14 -16.94 -4.69 21.96
C ALA A 14 -15.77 -4.16 22.83
N LEU A 15 -15.02 -3.16 22.33
CA LEU A 15 -13.97 -2.49 23.11
C LEU A 15 -14.57 -1.59 24.19
N ILE A 16 -15.61 -0.82 23.86
CA ILE A 16 -16.34 0.03 24.82
C ILE A 16 -17.00 -0.84 25.89
N ASP A 17 -17.65 -1.92 25.50
CA ASP A 17 -18.27 -2.89 26.41
C ASP A 17 -17.22 -3.55 27.29
N GLY A 18 -16.06 -3.94 26.73
CA GLY A 18 -14.94 -4.48 27.49
C GLY A 18 -14.38 -3.46 28.49
N ILE A 19 -14.25 -2.19 28.10
CA ILE A 19 -13.83 -1.10 28.97
C ILE A 19 -14.86 -0.87 30.08
N LEU A 20 -16.17 -0.86 29.76
CA LEU A 20 -17.23 -0.69 30.74
C LEU A 20 -17.28 -1.84 31.74
N ILE A 21 -17.15 -3.08 31.26
CA ILE A 21 -17.11 -4.28 32.10
C ILE A 21 -15.87 -4.23 33.00
N LEU A 22 -14.70 -3.88 32.47
CA LEU A 22 -13.49 -3.77 33.29
C LEU A 22 -13.63 -2.65 34.32
N THR A 23 -14.18 -1.50 33.93
CA THR A 23 -14.43 -0.38 34.84
C THR A 23 -15.42 -0.78 35.93
N LEU A 24 -16.46 -1.55 35.59
CA LEU A 24 -17.43 -2.11 36.54
C LEU A 24 -16.76 -3.11 37.50
N ILE A 25 -15.90 -4.00 37.01
CA ILE A 25 -15.14 -4.95 37.82
C ILE A 25 -14.22 -4.22 38.80
N VAL A 26 -13.50 -3.19 38.32
CA VAL A 26 -12.65 -2.34 39.17
C VAL A 26 -13.51 -1.65 40.23
N LEU A 27 -14.64 -1.06 39.85
CA LEU A 27 -15.58 -0.39 40.76
C LEU A 27 -16.13 -1.33 41.85
N LEU A 28 -16.43 -2.58 41.50
CA LEU A 28 -17.00 -3.58 42.40
C LEU A 28 -15.96 -4.18 43.36
N PHE A 29 -14.67 -3.99 43.12
CA PHE A 29 -13.63 -4.57 43.97
C PHE A 29 -13.57 -3.86 45.34
N PRO A 30 -13.54 -4.57 46.48
CA PRO A 30 -13.55 -3.97 47.82
C PRO A 30 -12.38 -3.00 48.08
N PHE A 31 -11.32 -3.13 47.30
CA PHE A 31 -10.16 -2.23 47.28
C PHE A 31 -10.54 -0.77 46.97
N THR A 32 -11.53 -0.51 46.10
CA THR A 32 -11.93 0.86 45.74
C THR A 32 -12.58 1.61 46.90
N ARG A 33 -13.36 0.91 47.74
CA ARG A 33 -13.96 1.50 48.95
C ARG A 33 -12.93 1.91 49.98
N GLN A 34 -11.84 1.14 50.11
CA GLN A 34 -10.73 1.49 50.98
C GLN A 34 -9.95 2.69 50.42
N TRP A 35 -9.81 2.76 49.10
CA TRP A 35 -9.12 3.83 48.40
C TRP A 35 -9.84 5.18 48.47
N LEU A 36 -11.18 5.18 48.37
CA LEU A 36 -12.02 6.36 48.59
C LEU A 36 -11.89 6.96 50.01
N ARG A 37 -11.40 6.19 50.98
CA ARG A 37 -11.16 6.61 52.37
C ARG A 37 -9.71 7.01 52.65
N SER A 38 -8.83 6.92 51.65
CA SER A 38 -7.40 7.24 51.76
C SER A 38 -7.17 8.73 52.06
N THR A 39 -6.20 9.02 52.93
CA THR A 39 -5.81 10.36 53.36
C THR A 39 -5.07 11.13 52.26
N GLY A 40 -5.07 12.47 52.36
CA GLY A 40 -4.56 13.38 51.31
C GLY A 40 -3.12 13.09 50.86
N ASP A 41 -2.21 12.80 51.78
CA ASP A 41 -0.78 12.62 51.46
C ASP A 41 -0.52 11.42 50.55
N HIS A 42 -1.19 10.28 50.79
CA HIS A 42 -1.02 9.08 49.97
C HIS A 42 -1.55 9.28 48.54
N ASN A 43 -2.67 9.99 48.42
CA ASN A 43 -3.27 10.32 47.14
C ASN A 43 -2.38 11.26 46.31
N MET A 44 -1.65 12.19 46.95
CA MET A 44 -0.69 13.06 46.24
C MET A 44 0.46 12.27 45.61
N TYR A 45 1.06 11.33 46.35
CA TYR A 45 2.12 10.48 45.79
C TYR A 45 1.62 9.62 44.64
N LEU A 46 0.41 9.08 44.76
CA LEU A 46 -0.17 8.22 43.74
C LEU A 46 -0.52 8.98 42.47
N LEU A 47 -1.19 10.13 42.60
CA LEU A 47 -1.51 11.01 41.46
C LEU A 47 -0.24 11.50 40.75
N SER A 48 0.82 11.80 41.51
CA SER A 48 2.11 12.20 40.94
C SER A 48 2.77 11.04 40.17
N ALA A 49 2.80 9.85 40.76
CA ALA A 49 3.35 8.66 40.10
C ALA A 49 2.55 8.28 38.85
N GLU A 50 1.23 8.36 38.90
CA GLU A 50 0.35 8.13 37.76
C GLU A 50 0.63 9.12 36.62
N ALA A 51 0.69 10.42 36.91
CA ALA A 51 1.02 11.44 35.92
C ALA A 51 2.38 11.20 35.26
N GLN A 52 3.39 10.77 36.03
CA GLN A 52 4.72 10.43 35.50
C GLN A 52 4.68 9.22 34.57
N VAL A 53 4.00 8.13 34.98
CA VAL A 53 3.87 6.92 34.15
C VAL A 53 3.08 7.21 32.87
N LEU A 54 1.95 7.90 32.96
CA LEU A 54 1.16 8.30 31.78
C LEU A 54 1.95 9.25 30.89
N GLY A 55 2.72 10.18 31.45
CA GLY A 55 3.62 11.06 30.71
C GLY A 55 4.68 10.29 29.93
N ALA A 56 5.33 9.31 30.56
CA ALA A 56 6.33 8.46 29.91
C ALA A 56 5.71 7.60 28.79
N LEU A 57 4.53 7.01 29.03
CA LEU A 57 3.80 6.25 28.01
C LEU A 57 3.37 7.11 26.83
N PHE A 58 2.89 8.33 27.09
CA PHE A 58 2.53 9.27 26.05
C PHE A 58 3.73 9.64 25.18
N ALA A 59 4.87 9.95 25.81
CA ALA A 59 6.11 10.24 25.09
C ALA A 59 6.51 9.05 24.19
N LEU A 60 6.42 7.82 24.69
CA LEU A 60 6.70 6.61 23.92
C LEU A 60 5.75 6.46 22.73
N VAL A 61 4.44 6.59 22.95
CA VAL A 61 3.41 6.50 21.89
C VAL A 61 3.64 7.56 20.81
N PHE A 62 3.94 8.79 21.23
CA PHE A 62 4.25 9.90 20.34
C PHE A 62 5.50 9.60 19.51
N SER A 63 6.60 9.17 20.13
CA SER A 63 7.84 8.79 19.43
C SER A 63 7.63 7.65 18.44
N ILE A 64 6.93 6.58 18.80
CA ILE A 64 6.63 5.48 17.87
C ILE A 64 5.79 5.97 16.69
N THR A 65 4.81 6.85 16.94
CA THR A 65 3.97 7.42 15.87
C THR A 65 4.79 8.30 14.92
N LEU A 66 5.74 9.08 15.45
CA LEU A 66 6.67 9.86 14.63
C LEU A 66 7.58 8.95 13.79
N ILE A 67 8.17 7.90 14.38
CA ILE A 67 8.99 6.93 13.64
C ILE A 67 8.18 6.24 12.55
N ALA A 68 6.94 5.83 12.87
CA ALA A 68 6.03 5.24 11.89
C ALA A 68 5.72 6.23 10.75
N THR A 69 5.55 7.51 11.08
CA THR A 69 5.35 8.57 10.10
C THR A 69 6.56 8.72 9.20
N GLN A 70 7.76 8.82 9.78
CA GLN A 70 9.01 8.94 9.05
C GLN A 70 9.23 7.77 8.09
N PHE A 71 8.97 6.54 8.55
CA PHE A 71 9.08 5.32 7.74
C PHE A 71 8.19 5.39 6.49
N VAL A 72 6.99 5.92 6.64
CA VAL A 72 6.00 5.97 5.55
C VAL A 72 6.18 7.19 4.65
N THR A 73 6.58 8.34 5.20
CA THR A 73 6.92 9.54 4.42
C THR A 73 8.10 9.33 3.49
N LYS A 74 8.95 8.33 3.78
CA LYS A 74 10.05 7.91 2.90
C LYS A 74 9.57 7.53 1.50
N TYR A 75 8.35 7.00 1.38
CA TYR A 75 7.78 6.57 0.11
C TYR A 75 6.88 7.61 -0.54
N THR A 76 6.18 8.45 0.23
CA THR A 76 5.48 9.63 -0.30
C THR A 76 5.06 10.61 0.80
N HIS A 77 5.23 11.91 0.54
CA HIS A 77 4.92 12.99 1.47
C HIS A 77 3.42 13.05 1.84
N ARG A 78 2.53 12.62 0.92
CA ARG A 78 1.08 12.66 1.11
C ARG A 78 0.57 11.64 2.13
N THR A 79 1.34 10.57 2.39
CA THR A 79 0.93 9.52 3.34
C THR A 79 1.05 9.95 4.80
N MET A 80 1.60 11.13 5.10
CA MET A 80 1.52 11.71 6.43
C MET A 80 0.06 11.85 6.92
N GLN A 81 -0.86 12.23 6.04
CA GLN A 81 -2.29 12.33 6.36
C GLN A 81 -2.96 10.97 6.59
N ILE A 82 -2.39 9.90 6.02
CA ILE A 82 -2.90 8.53 6.18
C ILE A 82 -2.60 8.02 7.60
N ILE A 83 -1.49 8.44 8.19
CA ILE A 83 -1.10 8.11 9.58
C ILE A 83 -1.75 9.07 10.56
N PHE A 84 -1.61 10.39 10.37
CA PHE A 84 -2.24 11.42 11.20
C PHE A 84 -3.70 11.68 10.82
N ASN A 85 -4.50 10.61 10.85
CA ASN A 85 -5.94 10.75 10.74
C ASN A 85 -6.49 11.48 11.98
N LYS A 86 -7.64 12.14 11.83
CA LYS A 86 -8.42 12.77 12.92
C LYS A 86 -8.57 11.84 14.14
N TRP A 87 -8.64 10.52 13.92
CA TRP A 87 -8.67 9.51 14.97
C TRP A 87 -7.39 9.43 15.81
N VAL A 88 -6.23 9.37 15.15
CA VAL A 88 -4.92 9.32 15.84
C VAL A 88 -4.68 10.61 16.61
N ILE A 89 -5.01 11.76 16.00
CA ILE A 89 -4.93 13.07 16.66
C ILE A 89 -5.88 13.13 17.86
N GLY A 90 -7.13 12.69 17.69
CA GLY A 90 -8.11 12.64 18.77
C GLY A 90 -7.67 11.75 19.93
N TYR A 91 -7.09 10.59 19.63
CA TYR A 91 -6.51 9.70 20.65
C TYR A 91 -5.34 10.37 21.39
N MET A 92 -4.42 11.05 20.69
CA MET A 92 -3.31 11.76 21.33
C MET A 92 -3.80 12.88 22.26
N ILE A 93 -4.82 13.65 21.85
CA ILE A 93 -5.42 14.70 22.69
C ILE A 93 -6.06 14.08 23.92
N LEU A 94 -6.78 12.98 23.76
CA LEU A 94 -7.46 12.28 24.86
C LEU A 94 -6.44 11.66 25.83
N PHE A 95 -5.34 11.10 25.33
CA PHE A 95 -4.23 10.61 26.14
C PHE A 95 -3.53 11.75 26.89
N ALA A 96 -3.27 12.88 26.24
CA ALA A 96 -2.73 14.07 26.91
C ALA A 96 -3.67 14.55 28.03
N GLY A 97 -5.00 14.49 27.79
CA GLY A 97 -6.02 14.70 28.81
C GLY A 97 -5.83 13.81 30.04
N SER A 98 -5.47 12.53 29.86
CA SER A 98 -5.24 11.61 30.99
C SER A 98 -4.02 11.95 31.84
N ILE A 99 -3.10 12.77 31.34
CA ILE A 99 -1.98 13.31 32.14
C ILE A 99 -2.45 14.56 32.90
N ILE A 100 -3.29 15.38 32.27
CA ILE A 100 -3.81 16.62 32.87
C ILE A 100 -4.73 16.31 34.05
N VAL A 101 -5.55 15.25 33.98
CA VAL A 101 -6.48 14.88 35.07
C VAL A 101 -5.77 14.64 36.41
N PRO A 102 -4.75 13.75 36.53
CA PRO A 102 -4.04 13.57 37.79
C PRO A 102 -3.36 14.85 38.26
N LEU A 103 -2.77 15.63 37.33
CA LEU A 103 -2.15 16.92 37.65
C LEU A 103 -3.16 17.95 38.19
N ALA A 104 -4.38 17.99 37.64
CA ALA A 104 -5.44 18.86 38.13
C ALA A 104 -5.94 18.40 39.50
N CYS A 105 -6.03 17.08 39.72
CA CYS A 105 -6.40 16.51 41.01
C CYS A 105 -5.32 16.70 42.10
N LEU A 106 -4.05 16.93 41.75
CA LEU A 106 -3.01 17.25 42.72
C LEU A 106 -3.27 18.55 43.50
N SER A 107 -3.95 19.53 42.88
CA SER A 107 -4.31 20.79 43.54
C SER A 107 -5.32 20.61 44.67
N ASN A 108 -6.15 19.55 44.60
CA ASN A 108 -7.11 19.20 45.63
C ASN A 108 -7.22 17.65 45.72
N PRO A 109 -6.31 17.00 46.47
CA PRO A 109 -6.14 15.54 46.46
C PRO A 109 -7.28 14.85 47.21
N SER A 110 -8.42 14.70 46.53
CA SER A 110 -9.58 13.93 47.00
C SER A 110 -9.47 12.47 46.57
N GLY A 111 -10.00 11.55 47.38
CA GLY A 111 -10.08 10.13 47.03
C GLY A 111 -10.91 9.90 45.75
N LEU A 112 -11.94 10.72 45.53
CA LEU A 112 -12.76 10.68 44.32
C LEU A 112 -11.99 11.16 43.08
N GLY A 113 -11.22 12.25 43.19
CA GLY A 113 -10.37 12.74 42.09
C GLY A 113 -9.30 11.72 41.70
N SER A 114 -8.66 11.11 42.71
CA SER A 114 -7.71 10.01 42.50
C SER A 114 -8.37 8.84 41.77
N PHE A 115 -9.62 8.50 42.14
CA PHE A 115 -10.35 7.39 41.54
C PHE A 115 -10.69 7.63 40.08
N ILE A 116 -11.19 8.82 39.77
CA ILE A 116 -11.46 9.22 38.38
C ILE A 116 -10.17 9.19 37.56
N SER A 117 -9.08 9.73 38.10
CA SER A 117 -7.77 9.71 37.45
C SER A 117 -7.34 8.28 37.10
N PHE A 118 -7.30 7.40 38.10
CA PHE A 118 -6.87 6.01 37.94
C PHE A 118 -7.71 5.24 36.92
N VAL A 119 -9.03 5.40 36.95
CA VAL A 119 -9.92 4.78 35.96
C VAL A 119 -9.61 5.32 34.57
N TYR A 120 -9.49 6.64 34.41
CA TYR A 120 -9.22 7.26 33.12
C TYR A 120 -7.85 6.86 32.55
N GLY A 121 -6.81 6.86 33.37
CA GLY A 121 -5.47 6.38 33.01
C GLY A 121 -5.47 4.92 32.60
N SER A 122 -6.17 4.05 33.35
CA SER A 122 -6.30 2.63 33.04
C SER A 122 -6.98 2.40 31.68
N VAL A 123 -8.05 3.14 31.39
CA VAL A 123 -8.73 3.09 30.08
C VAL A 123 -7.77 3.51 28.95
N MET A 124 -6.96 4.55 29.15
CA MET A 124 -5.97 4.97 28.14
C MET A 124 -4.91 3.90 27.88
N ILE A 125 -4.40 3.24 28.93
CA ILE A 125 -3.43 2.16 28.80
C ILE A 125 -4.03 0.99 28.00
N ILE A 126 -5.31 0.67 28.18
CA ILE A 126 -5.97 -0.41 27.45
C ILE A 126 -6.19 -0.03 25.98
N LEU A 127 -6.58 1.21 25.70
CA LEU A 127 -6.76 1.74 24.35
C LEU A 127 -5.45 1.81 23.54
N LEU A 128 -4.31 1.73 24.21
CA LEU A 128 -2.99 1.61 23.60
C LEU A 128 -2.85 0.36 22.72
N ILE A 129 -3.49 -0.75 23.10
CA ILE A 129 -3.47 -2.00 22.32
C ILE A 129 -4.13 -1.83 20.95
N PRO A 130 -5.41 -1.43 20.84
CA PRO A 130 -6.04 -1.21 19.54
C PRO A 130 -5.37 -0.08 18.76
N PHE A 131 -4.85 0.95 19.44
CA PHE A 131 -4.04 2.00 18.79
C PHE A 131 -2.83 1.42 18.07
N PHE A 132 -2.01 0.61 18.74
CA PHE A 132 -0.82 0.01 18.11
C PHE A 132 -1.18 -1.02 17.04
N LEU A 133 -2.29 -1.75 17.19
CA LEU A 133 -2.78 -2.64 16.13
C LEU A 133 -3.20 -1.86 14.88
N ASP A 134 -3.86 -0.71 15.04
CA ASP A 134 -4.22 0.16 13.91
C ASP A 134 -2.97 0.79 13.28
N LEU A 135 -2.03 1.29 14.09
CA LEU A 135 -0.76 1.84 13.61
C LEU A 135 0.04 0.80 12.82
N LYS A 136 0.18 -0.42 13.35
CA LYS A 136 0.85 -1.54 12.67
C LYS A 136 0.20 -1.86 11.31
N ARG A 137 -1.14 -1.83 11.24
CA ARG A 137 -1.86 -2.06 9.98
C ARG A 137 -1.58 -0.95 8.97
N ARG A 138 -1.55 0.31 9.42
CA ARG A 138 -1.27 1.48 8.57
C ARG A 138 0.18 1.55 8.10
N MET A 139 1.13 1.01 8.87
CA MET A 139 2.53 0.90 8.46
C MET A 139 2.77 -0.18 7.39
N ASN A 140 1.80 -1.07 7.15
CA ASN A 140 1.93 -2.08 6.11
C ASN A 140 1.79 -1.43 4.73
N ILE A 141 2.89 -1.31 3.99
CA ILE A 141 2.93 -0.67 2.68
C ILE A 141 1.97 -1.34 1.68
N GLY A 142 1.81 -2.67 1.75
CA GLY A 142 0.84 -3.40 0.91
C GLY A 142 -0.61 -2.95 1.16
N TRP A 143 -0.95 -2.63 2.41
CA TRP A 143 -2.26 -2.05 2.73
C TRP A 143 -2.40 -0.64 2.15
N ILE A 144 -1.36 0.20 2.23
CA ILE A 144 -1.36 1.56 1.66
C ILE A 144 -1.57 1.51 0.14
N ILE A 145 -0.81 0.67 -0.57
CA ILE A 145 -0.93 0.49 -2.03
C ILE A 145 -2.36 0.04 -2.40
N THR A 146 -2.89 -0.95 -1.69
CA THR A 146 -4.26 -1.45 -1.92
C THR A 146 -5.30 -0.36 -1.63
N HIS A 147 -5.09 0.45 -0.60
CA HIS A 147 -5.97 1.55 -0.24
C HIS A 147 -5.95 2.67 -1.29
N LEU A 148 -4.77 3.08 -1.77
CA LEU A 148 -4.61 4.09 -2.83
C LEU A 148 -5.27 3.62 -4.13
N LYS A 149 -5.01 2.37 -4.56
CA LYS A 149 -5.69 1.75 -5.71
C LYS A 149 -7.21 1.84 -5.57
N LYS A 150 -7.72 1.46 -4.40
CA LYS A 150 -9.17 1.49 -4.13
C LYS A 150 -9.71 2.92 -4.13
N GLU A 151 -8.97 3.89 -3.61
CA GLU A 151 -9.39 5.29 -3.67
C GLU A 151 -9.43 5.82 -5.11
N CYS A 152 -8.48 5.46 -5.98
CA CYS A 152 -8.54 5.80 -7.41
C CYS A 152 -9.83 5.26 -8.06
N ILE A 153 -10.17 3.99 -7.82
CA ILE A 153 -11.36 3.35 -8.43
C ILE A 153 -12.66 4.00 -7.95
N ASN A 154 -12.71 4.47 -6.69
CA ASN A 154 -13.92 5.08 -6.11
C ASN A 154 -13.97 6.60 -6.23
N ALA A 155 -12.92 7.24 -6.73
CA ALA A 155 -12.87 8.69 -6.85
C ALA A 155 -13.62 9.14 -8.11
N PHE A 156 -14.59 10.03 -7.94
CA PHE A 156 -15.28 10.69 -9.04
C PHE A 156 -14.52 11.93 -9.57
N GLU A 157 -13.59 12.44 -8.76
CA GLU A 157 -12.80 13.64 -9.07
C GLU A 157 -11.47 13.27 -9.70
N ASP A 158 -11.23 13.75 -10.93
CA ASP A 158 -10.00 13.47 -11.68
C ASP A 158 -8.73 13.89 -10.94
N GLN A 159 -8.78 14.97 -10.16
CA GLN A 159 -7.66 15.47 -9.37
C GLN A 159 -7.24 14.45 -8.31
N LYS A 160 -8.21 13.89 -7.56
CA LYS A 160 -7.93 12.89 -6.53
C LYS A 160 -7.34 11.60 -7.11
N VAL A 161 -7.75 11.23 -8.32
CA VAL A 161 -7.19 10.05 -9.02
C VAL A 161 -5.73 10.30 -9.43
N GLY A 162 -5.43 11.43 -10.06
CA GLY A 162 -4.06 11.79 -10.47
C GLY A 162 -3.11 11.85 -9.27
N ASP A 163 -3.54 12.49 -8.19
CA ASP A 163 -2.81 12.55 -6.93
C ASP A 163 -2.46 11.17 -6.35
N ASN A 164 -3.38 10.21 -6.45
CA ASN A 164 -3.19 8.86 -5.94
C ASN A 164 -2.32 8.01 -6.89
N ILE A 165 -2.39 8.25 -8.21
CA ILE A 165 -1.47 7.65 -9.20
C ILE A 165 -0.04 8.12 -8.92
N GLU A 166 0.15 9.43 -8.72
CA GLU A 166 1.46 10.00 -8.35
C GLU A 166 1.97 9.42 -7.03
N ALA A 167 1.10 9.23 -6.04
CA ALA A 167 1.49 8.59 -4.79
C ALA A 167 1.95 7.13 -4.98
N LEU A 168 1.29 6.36 -5.85
CA LEU A 168 1.70 4.98 -6.16
C LEU A 168 3.04 4.93 -6.91
N ASP A 169 3.25 5.84 -7.85
CA ASP A 169 4.49 6.00 -8.61
C ASP A 169 5.67 6.36 -7.68
N ASN A 170 5.47 7.34 -6.79
CA ASN A 170 6.44 7.70 -5.77
C ASN A 170 6.78 6.52 -4.82
N ILE A 171 5.78 5.71 -4.44
CA ILE A 171 6.02 4.49 -3.64
C ILE A 171 6.85 3.49 -4.44
N ALA A 172 6.56 3.30 -5.74
CA ALA A 172 7.34 2.40 -6.59
C ALA A 172 8.79 2.87 -6.68
N MET A 173 9.03 4.14 -7.03
CA MET A 173 10.38 4.70 -7.17
C MET A 173 11.15 4.74 -5.84
N GLY A 174 10.49 5.08 -4.74
CA GLY A 174 11.09 5.02 -3.40
C GLY A 174 11.48 3.59 -3.01
N ALA A 175 10.60 2.61 -3.25
CA ALA A 175 10.90 1.20 -3.01
C ALA A 175 12.03 0.67 -3.90
N TYR A 176 12.10 1.14 -5.14
CA TYR A 176 13.20 0.83 -6.04
C TYR A 176 14.55 1.36 -5.52
N GLY A 177 14.61 2.63 -5.10
CA GLY A 177 15.84 3.21 -4.53
C GLY A 177 16.35 2.44 -3.30
N GLU A 178 15.44 1.85 -2.54
CA GLU A 178 15.74 1.00 -1.39
C GLU A 178 16.00 -0.48 -1.72
N HIS A 179 15.94 -0.85 -3.00
CA HIS A 179 16.07 -2.22 -3.47
C HIS A 179 14.99 -3.17 -2.90
N ASN A 180 13.85 -2.61 -2.47
CA ASN A 180 12.69 -3.36 -1.99
C ASN A 180 11.78 -3.75 -3.18
N TYR A 181 12.25 -4.74 -3.94
CA TYR A 181 11.58 -5.19 -5.16
C TYR A 181 10.17 -5.76 -4.94
N ASP A 182 9.84 -6.21 -3.73
CA ASP A 182 8.52 -6.74 -3.41
C ASP A 182 7.49 -5.61 -3.31
N VAL A 183 7.84 -4.51 -2.63
CA VAL A 183 6.99 -3.31 -2.57
C VAL A 183 6.90 -2.64 -3.93
N PHE A 184 8.02 -2.55 -4.66
CA PHE A 184 8.02 -2.07 -6.04
C PHE A 184 7.06 -2.87 -6.93
N ALA A 185 7.12 -4.21 -6.86
CA ALA A 185 6.24 -5.07 -7.63
C ALA A 185 4.76 -4.88 -7.27
N LEU A 186 4.44 -4.66 -6.00
CA LEU A 186 3.08 -4.38 -5.56
C LEU A 186 2.57 -3.04 -6.09
N ALA A 187 3.41 -1.99 -6.05
CA ALA A 187 3.03 -0.65 -6.51
C ALA A 187 2.85 -0.61 -8.03
N VAL A 188 3.80 -1.18 -8.78
CA VAL A 188 3.70 -1.32 -10.25
C VAL A 188 2.50 -2.18 -10.64
N ALA A 189 2.21 -3.26 -9.93
CA ALA A 189 1.02 -4.06 -10.18
C ALA A 189 -0.27 -3.25 -9.94
N ALA A 190 -0.31 -2.42 -8.88
CA ALA A 190 -1.45 -1.56 -8.62
C ALA A 190 -1.64 -0.51 -9.74
N LEU A 191 -0.57 0.13 -10.21
CA LEU A 191 -0.60 1.04 -11.36
C LEU A 191 -1.08 0.33 -12.64
N ALA A 192 -0.51 -0.84 -12.92
CA ALA A 192 -0.87 -1.63 -14.09
C ALA A 192 -2.34 -2.06 -14.05
N ASP A 193 -2.85 -2.49 -12.90
CA ASP A 193 -4.26 -2.84 -12.73
C ASP A 193 -5.18 -1.62 -12.88
N LEU A 194 -4.78 -0.44 -12.38
CA LEU A 194 -5.56 0.79 -12.51
C LEU A 194 -5.81 1.17 -13.96
N ASN A 195 -4.92 0.78 -14.88
CA ASN A 195 -5.14 0.99 -16.32
C ASN A 195 -6.48 0.43 -16.80
N LEU A 196 -7.00 -0.62 -16.15
CA LEU A 196 -8.27 -1.27 -16.51
C LEU A 196 -9.51 -0.47 -16.09
N ASP A 197 -9.41 0.33 -15.02
CA ASP A 197 -10.56 0.95 -14.36
C ASP A 197 -10.68 2.46 -14.61
N VAL A 198 -9.60 3.13 -15.05
CA VAL A 198 -9.55 4.61 -15.15
C VAL A 198 -10.03 5.18 -16.49
N ASN A 199 -10.26 6.50 -16.54
CA ASN A 199 -10.60 7.22 -17.77
C ASN A 199 -9.38 7.36 -18.71
N GLN A 200 -9.60 7.82 -19.95
CA GLN A 200 -8.54 7.88 -20.96
C GLN A 200 -7.39 8.83 -20.58
N LYS A 201 -7.69 9.96 -19.95
CA LYS A 201 -6.68 10.94 -19.52
C LYS A 201 -5.76 10.33 -18.44
N GLN A 202 -6.36 9.70 -17.43
CA GLN A 202 -5.65 9.02 -16.35
C GLN A 202 -4.85 7.81 -16.87
N LEU A 203 -5.42 7.07 -17.83
CA LEU A 203 -4.73 5.98 -18.50
C LEU A 203 -3.44 6.47 -19.17
N LEU A 204 -3.50 7.58 -19.91
CA LEU A 204 -2.31 8.17 -20.53
C LEU A 204 -1.27 8.61 -19.49
N ASP A 205 -1.69 9.15 -18.35
CA ASP A 205 -0.79 9.54 -17.25
C ASP A 205 -0.09 8.32 -16.64
N ILE A 206 -0.83 7.24 -16.29
CA ILE A 206 -0.23 6.01 -15.76
C ILE A 206 0.77 5.41 -16.75
N LEU A 207 0.41 5.38 -18.03
CA LEU A 207 1.27 4.81 -19.07
C LEU A 207 2.50 5.67 -19.35
N GLY A 208 2.37 7.00 -19.27
CA GLY A 208 3.50 7.93 -19.30
C GLY A 208 4.48 7.66 -18.17
N ARG A 209 3.98 7.56 -16.94
CA ARG A 209 4.80 7.24 -15.75
C ARG A 209 5.47 5.88 -15.85
N LEU A 210 4.74 4.83 -16.19
CA LEU A 210 5.32 3.49 -16.38
C LEU A 210 6.41 3.47 -17.45
N ARG A 211 6.27 4.27 -18.51
CA ARG A 211 7.29 4.43 -19.54
C ARG A 211 8.52 5.15 -18.98
N GLU A 212 8.35 6.28 -18.31
CA GLU A 212 9.43 7.04 -17.67
C GLU A 212 10.18 6.16 -16.66
N THR A 213 9.46 5.40 -15.83
CA THR A 213 10.02 4.39 -14.95
C THR A 213 10.84 3.35 -15.73
N CYS A 214 10.35 2.82 -16.85
CA CYS A 214 11.14 1.88 -17.66
C CYS A 214 12.42 2.50 -18.23
N GLU A 215 12.38 3.77 -18.63
CA GLU A 215 13.53 4.50 -19.17
C GLU A 215 14.58 4.76 -18.07
N GLU A 216 14.16 5.11 -16.85
CA GLU A 216 15.05 5.30 -15.70
C GLU A 216 15.63 3.96 -15.20
N LEU A 217 14.83 2.90 -15.22
CA LEU A 217 15.20 1.57 -14.74
C LEU A 217 15.92 0.72 -15.78
N ILE A 218 16.33 1.30 -16.91
CA ILE A 218 16.92 0.57 -18.03
C ILE A 218 18.16 -0.24 -17.65
N ASP A 219 18.81 0.17 -16.56
CA ASP A 219 20.02 -0.42 -16.00
C ASP A 219 19.74 -1.56 -15.00
N ASN A 220 18.49 -1.73 -14.58
CA ASN A 220 18.07 -2.73 -13.62
C ASN A 220 17.09 -3.76 -14.26
N PRO A 221 17.60 -4.87 -14.79
CA PRO A 221 16.77 -5.87 -15.49
C PRO A 221 15.76 -6.55 -14.58
N ARG A 222 15.99 -6.58 -13.25
CA ARG A 222 15.07 -7.19 -12.30
C ARG A 222 13.80 -6.34 -12.17
N ALA A 223 13.94 -5.02 -12.07
CA ALA A 223 12.81 -4.12 -11.96
C ALA A 223 12.02 -4.05 -13.27
N LEU A 224 12.71 -3.96 -14.41
CA LEU A 224 12.07 -3.99 -15.74
C LEU A 224 11.30 -5.29 -15.98
N ARG A 225 11.86 -6.44 -15.57
CA ARG A 225 11.16 -7.72 -15.68
C ARG A 225 9.81 -7.69 -14.97
N ILE A 226 9.76 -7.14 -13.75
CA ILE A 226 8.52 -7.01 -12.98
C ILE A 226 7.50 -6.16 -13.74
N ILE A 227 7.92 -5.02 -14.31
CA ILE A 227 7.03 -4.15 -15.10
C ILE A 227 6.52 -4.90 -16.34
N VAL A 228 7.41 -5.52 -17.11
CA VAL A 228 7.08 -6.25 -18.34
C VAL A 228 6.10 -7.40 -18.08
N GLU A 229 6.35 -8.21 -17.04
CA GLU A 229 5.45 -9.31 -16.66
C GLU A 229 4.04 -8.80 -16.29
N LYS A 230 3.94 -7.62 -15.64
CA LYS A 230 2.65 -7.01 -15.30
C LYS A 230 1.96 -6.40 -16.52
N LEU A 231 2.72 -5.75 -17.40
CA LEU A 231 2.20 -5.19 -18.65
C LEU A 231 1.70 -6.28 -19.60
N GLY A 232 2.38 -7.43 -19.68
CA GLY A 232 1.91 -8.59 -20.46
C GLY A 232 0.54 -9.06 -20.01
N LYS A 233 0.34 -9.21 -18.69
CA LYS A 233 -0.96 -9.60 -18.11
C LYS A 233 -2.06 -8.56 -18.39
N VAL A 234 -1.77 -7.27 -18.20
CA VAL A 234 -2.72 -6.19 -18.49
C VAL A 234 -3.05 -6.13 -19.97
N GLY A 235 -2.05 -6.29 -20.84
CA GLY A 235 -2.23 -6.37 -22.28
C GLY A 235 -3.11 -7.54 -22.69
N ALA A 236 -2.87 -8.73 -22.12
CA ALA A 236 -3.68 -9.91 -22.35
C ALA A 236 -5.14 -9.66 -21.93
N SER A 237 -5.38 -9.20 -20.70
CA SER A 237 -6.73 -8.86 -20.24
C SER A 237 -7.41 -7.78 -21.09
N ALA A 238 -6.68 -6.77 -21.58
CA ALA A 238 -7.22 -5.76 -22.47
C ALA A 238 -7.68 -6.33 -23.82
N ILE A 239 -6.96 -7.31 -24.37
CA ILE A 239 -7.34 -8.05 -25.59
C ILE A 239 -8.61 -8.86 -25.33
N GLU A 240 -8.65 -9.63 -24.23
CA GLU A 240 -9.84 -10.42 -23.85
C GLU A 240 -11.09 -9.54 -23.72
N GLU A 241 -10.95 -8.39 -23.06
CA GLU A 241 -12.03 -7.43 -22.89
C GLU A 241 -12.43 -6.74 -24.19
N ARG A 242 -11.49 -6.44 -25.09
CA ARG A 242 -11.75 -5.75 -26.37
C ARG A 242 -12.69 -6.60 -27.22
N LEU A 243 -12.47 -7.89 -27.26
CA LEU A 243 -13.24 -8.81 -28.10
C LEU A 243 -14.64 -9.09 -27.52
N GLN A 244 -14.81 -8.92 -26.21
CA GLN A 244 -16.13 -8.93 -25.57
C GLN A 244 -16.93 -7.64 -25.82
N PHE A 245 -16.26 -6.49 -25.97
CA PHE A 245 -16.91 -5.19 -26.22
C PHE A 245 -16.12 -4.36 -27.25
N PRO A 246 -16.40 -4.55 -28.56
CA PRO A 246 -15.58 -4.02 -29.67
C PRO A 246 -15.49 -2.49 -29.76
N ASP A 247 -16.48 -1.76 -29.28
CA ASP A 247 -16.58 -0.29 -29.45
C ASP A 247 -15.71 0.54 -28.49
N SER A 248 -14.84 -0.11 -27.71
CA SER A 248 -14.07 0.59 -26.68
C SER A 248 -12.68 1.04 -27.17
N THR A 249 -12.60 2.28 -27.66
CA THR A 249 -11.32 2.95 -28.01
C THR A 249 -10.29 2.88 -26.88
N LYS A 250 -10.73 2.86 -25.61
CA LYS A 250 -9.87 2.71 -24.43
C LYS A 250 -9.09 1.40 -24.43
N LYS A 251 -9.67 0.31 -24.94
CA LYS A 251 -9.05 -1.02 -24.90
C LYS A 251 -7.95 -1.19 -25.93
N ILE A 252 -8.19 -0.70 -27.15
CA ILE A 252 -7.16 -0.60 -28.20
C ILE A 252 -5.97 0.23 -27.71
N LEU A 253 -6.24 1.31 -26.96
CA LEU A 253 -5.18 2.13 -26.37
C LEU A 253 -4.32 1.32 -25.38
N ARG A 254 -4.94 0.58 -24.45
CA ARG A 254 -4.24 -0.25 -23.45
C ARG A 254 -3.32 -1.30 -24.07
N GLU A 255 -3.85 -2.03 -25.05
CA GLU A 255 -3.12 -3.05 -25.81
C GLU A 255 -1.87 -2.46 -26.49
N ASN A 256 -2.08 -1.40 -27.29
CA ASN A 256 -1.00 -0.75 -28.02
C ASN A 256 0.07 -0.17 -27.09
N TYR A 257 -0.33 0.34 -25.92
CA TYR A 257 0.62 0.87 -24.96
C TYR A 257 1.43 -0.22 -24.25
N ALA A 258 0.81 -1.33 -23.84
CA ALA A 258 1.55 -2.46 -23.29
C ALA A 258 2.61 -2.95 -24.29
N ILE A 259 2.21 -3.10 -25.56
CA ILE A 259 3.12 -3.45 -26.66
C ILE A 259 4.25 -2.42 -26.81
N ASN A 260 3.92 -1.13 -26.81
CA ASN A 260 4.90 -0.06 -27.01
C ASN A 260 5.92 0.03 -25.86
N ILE A 261 5.48 -0.14 -24.61
CA ILE A 261 6.41 -0.16 -23.47
C ILE A 261 7.31 -1.39 -23.54
N ILE A 262 6.76 -2.58 -23.84
CA ILE A 262 7.58 -3.79 -24.05
C ILE A 262 8.61 -3.56 -25.18
N ARG A 263 8.21 -2.88 -26.26
CA ARG A 263 9.10 -2.47 -27.36
C ARG A 263 10.24 -1.57 -26.89
N ILE A 264 9.94 -0.55 -26.08
CA ILE A 264 10.96 0.33 -25.51
C ILE A 264 11.96 -0.47 -24.68
N VAL A 265 11.46 -1.37 -23.82
CA VAL A 265 12.30 -2.18 -22.93
C VAL A 265 13.24 -3.11 -23.70
N TYR A 266 12.76 -3.82 -24.72
CA TYR A 266 13.64 -4.70 -25.50
C TYR A 266 14.55 -3.95 -26.50
N LYS A 267 14.21 -2.72 -26.90
CA LYS A 267 15.03 -1.87 -27.80
C LYS A 267 16.03 -0.96 -27.10
N GLY A 268 15.97 -0.82 -25.77
CA GLY A 268 16.95 -0.07 -24.96
C GLY A 268 18.44 -0.42 -25.18
N PRO A 269 19.38 0.24 -24.50
CA PRO A 269 20.83 -0.01 -24.63
C PRO A 269 21.24 -1.47 -24.34
N LYS A 270 22.28 -1.95 -25.02
CA LYS A 270 22.84 -3.30 -24.80
C LYS A 270 23.61 -3.37 -23.48
N LYS A 271 23.24 -4.30 -22.58
CA LYS A 271 23.97 -4.64 -21.35
C LYS A 271 23.97 -6.16 -21.10
N GLU A 272 24.97 -6.66 -20.37
CA GLU A 272 25.20 -8.11 -20.15
C GLU A 272 24.05 -8.85 -19.44
N SER A 273 23.21 -8.12 -18.70
CA SER A 273 22.14 -8.70 -17.89
C SER A 273 20.78 -8.79 -18.62
N ARG A 274 20.76 -8.54 -19.94
CA ARG A 274 19.55 -8.37 -20.74
C ARG A 274 18.84 -9.67 -21.13
N ASP A 275 19.53 -10.79 -21.17
CA ASP A 275 18.96 -12.06 -21.67
C ASP A 275 17.68 -12.47 -20.91
N ARG A 276 17.69 -12.29 -19.58
CA ARG A 276 16.55 -12.56 -18.71
C ARG A 276 15.39 -11.61 -18.96
N LEU A 277 15.70 -10.36 -19.29
CA LEU A 277 14.71 -9.33 -19.61
C LEU A 277 14.07 -9.60 -20.98
N LEU A 278 14.88 -9.95 -21.98
CA LEU A 278 14.37 -10.34 -23.30
C LEU A 278 13.45 -11.56 -23.20
N LEU A 279 13.79 -12.56 -22.36
CA LEU A 279 12.89 -13.68 -22.10
C LEU A 279 11.57 -13.21 -21.50
N ALA A 280 11.61 -12.28 -20.53
CA ALA A 280 10.40 -11.74 -19.93
C ALA A 280 9.54 -10.98 -20.95
N CYS A 281 10.15 -10.23 -21.87
CA CYS A 281 9.42 -9.60 -22.98
C CYS A 281 8.76 -10.64 -23.88
N VAL A 282 9.46 -11.73 -24.24
CA VAL A 282 8.87 -12.82 -25.04
C VAL A 282 7.71 -13.46 -24.30
N VAL A 283 7.85 -13.77 -23.02
CA VAL A 283 6.78 -14.37 -22.20
C VAL A 283 5.57 -13.44 -22.14
N ALA A 284 5.79 -12.15 -21.85
CA ALA A 284 4.71 -11.16 -21.79
C ALA A 284 3.97 -11.02 -23.14
N LEU A 285 4.70 -10.97 -24.26
CA LEU A 285 4.10 -10.92 -25.60
C LEU A 285 3.38 -12.22 -25.94
N ALA A 286 3.92 -13.36 -25.57
CA ALA A 286 3.33 -14.66 -25.81
C ALA A 286 2.02 -14.85 -25.04
N ASP A 287 1.93 -14.38 -23.79
CA ASP A 287 0.66 -14.35 -23.03
C ASP A 287 -0.40 -13.49 -23.75
N MET A 288 0.00 -12.34 -24.33
CA MET A 288 -0.88 -11.50 -25.14
C MET A 288 -1.31 -12.17 -26.46
N ALA A 289 -0.39 -12.88 -27.13
CA ALA A 289 -0.69 -13.64 -28.35
C ALA A 289 -1.65 -14.80 -28.08
N GLU A 290 -1.49 -15.50 -26.94
CA GLU A 290 -2.42 -16.56 -26.53
C GLU A 290 -3.84 -16.00 -26.32
N ALA A 291 -3.95 -14.84 -25.65
CA ALA A 291 -5.23 -14.15 -25.51
C ALA A 291 -5.82 -13.80 -26.89
N ALA A 292 -5.04 -13.22 -27.81
CA ALA A 292 -5.52 -12.91 -29.16
C ALA A 292 -6.00 -14.16 -29.92
N LYS A 293 -5.24 -15.26 -29.87
CA LYS A 293 -5.55 -16.55 -30.50
C LYS A 293 -6.85 -17.14 -29.94
N ARG A 294 -7.02 -17.15 -28.61
CA ARG A 294 -8.22 -17.67 -27.92
C ARG A 294 -9.50 -16.99 -28.41
N TYR A 295 -9.42 -15.70 -28.73
CA TYR A 295 -10.55 -14.90 -29.19
C TYR A 295 -10.53 -14.63 -30.71
N LYS A 296 -9.65 -15.31 -31.48
CA LYS A 296 -9.56 -15.29 -32.95
C LYS A 296 -9.24 -13.91 -33.57
N ASP A 297 -8.52 -13.04 -32.85
CA ASP A 297 -8.04 -11.76 -33.40
C ASP A 297 -6.72 -11.95 -34.17
N LYS A 298 -6.84 -12.28 -35.45
CA LYS A 298 -5.69 -12.57 -36.33
C LYS A 298 -4.79 -11.36 -36.58
N GLU A 299 -5.32 -10.14 -36.49
CA GLU A 299 -4.55 -8.92 -36.72
C GLU A 299 -3.60 -8.66 -35.55
N VAL A 300 -4.13 -8.74 -34.33
CA VAL A 300 -3.37 -8.60 -33.10
C VAL A 300 -2.37 -9.75 -32.94
N GLU A 301 -2.80 -10.99 -33.20
CA GLU A 301 -1.91 -12.17 -33.19
C GLU A 301 -0.72 -11.99 -34.13
N LYS A 302 -0.96 -11.54 -35.37
CA LYS A 302 0.11 -11.28 -36.34
C LYS A 302 1.05 -10.17 -35.89
N ASN A 303 0.52 -9.04 -35.43
CA ASN A 303 1.35 -7.93 -34.95
C ASN A 303 2.22 -8.35 -33.76
N ILE A 304 1.70 -9.14 -32.83
CA ILE A 304 2.47 -9.65 -31.69
C ILE A 304 3.53 -10.66 -32.16
N ALA A 305 3.20 -11.55 -33.12
CA ALA A 305 4.16 -12.49 -33.69
C ALA A 305 5.34 -11.79 -34.37
N ASP A 306 5.07 -10.74 -35.14
CA ASP A 306 6.12 -9.92 -35.80
C ASP A 306 7.07 -9.30 -34.74
N ILE A 307 6.53 -8.86 -33.60
CA ILE A 307 7.35 -8.32 -32.49
C ILE A 307 8.18 -9.42 -31.81
N ILE A 308 7.60 -10.60 -31.60
CA ILE A 308 8.32 -11.74 -31.02
C ILE A 308 9.49 -12.13 -31.94
N GLU A 309 9.28 -12.12 -33.27
CA GLU A 309 10.34 -12.37 -34.25
C GLU A 309 11.45 -11.30 -34.17
N ASP A 310 11.07 -10.02 -34.06
CA ASP A 310 12.02 -8.92 -33.84
C ASP A 310 12.85 -9.13 -32.56
N VAL A 311 12.22 -9.56 -31.46
CA VAL A 311 12.91 -9.87 -30.20
C VAL A 311 13.86 -11.06 -30.38
N PHE A 312 13.47 -12.10 -31.11
CA PHE A 312 14.35 -13.24 -31.41
C PHE A 312 15.52 -12.88 -32.30
N LYS A 313 15.33 -11.99 -33.28
CA LYS A 313 16.42 -11.44 -34.08
C LYS A 313 17.40 -10.69 -33.17
N TYR A 314 16.87 -9.88 -32.25
CA TYR A 314 17.67 -9.18 -31.26
C TYR A 314 18.48 -10.15 -30.37
N PHE A 315 17.88 -11.25 -29.91
CA PHE A 315 18.55 -12.31 -29.16
C PHE A 315 19.78 -12.87 -29.88
N LYS A 316 19.68 -13.09 -31.20
CA LYS A 316 20.78 -13.61 -32.03
C LYS A 316 21.91 -12.58 -32.15
N ASP A 317 21.55 -11.31 -32.35
CA ASP A 317 22.50 -10.21 -32.53
C ASP A 317 23.27 -9.87 -31.24
N THR A 318 22.77 -10.26 -30.07
CA THR A 318 23.40 -10.02 -28.77
C THR A 318 24.30 -11.15 -28.27
N LYS A 319 24.51 -12.23 -29.04
CA LYS A 319 25.26 -13.42 -28.61
C LYS A 319 24.75 -14.02 -27.29
N THR A 320 23.45 -13.88 -27.06
CA THR A 320 22.75 -14.45 -25.89
C THR A 320 23.02 -15.95 -25.79
N PRO A 321 23.24 -16.53 -24.60
CA PRO A 321 23.39 -17.96 -24.46
C PRO A 321 22.25 -18.73 -25.13
N GLU A 322 22.61 -19.76 -25.90
CA GLU A 322 21.67 -20.57 -26.68
C GLU A 322 20.57 -21.19 -25.82
N SER A 323 20.84 -21.42 -24.53
CA SER A 323 19.87 -21.89 -23.54
C SER A 323 18.66 -20.95 -23.36
N TRP A 324 18.87 -19.63 -23.36
CA TRP A 324 17.78 -18.65 -23.21
C TRP A 324 16.97 -18.54 -24.50
N TYR A 325 17.64 -18.55 -25.65
CA TYR A 325 16.99 -18.58 -26.96
C TYR A 325 16.08 -19.82 -27.09
N ASN A 326 16.60 -21.00 -26.76
CA ASN A 326 15.83 -22.24 -26.81
C ASN A 326 14.67 -22.24 -25.81
N LYS A 327 14.85 -21.66 -24.61
CA LYS A 327 13.76 -21.54 -23.64
C LYS A 327 12.63 -20.65 -24.15
N ALA A 328 12.96 -19.49 -24.72
CA ALA A 328 11.99 -18.59 -25.33
C ALA A 328 11.28 -19.25 -26.52
N LYS A 329 12.02 -19.95 -27.39
CA LYS A 329 11.48 -20.69 -28.53
C LYS A 329 10.52 -21.79 -28.08
N ASN A 330 10.90 -22.60 -27.10
CA ASN A 330 10.07 -23.66 -26.55
C ASN A 330 8.77 -23.12 -25.94
N TYR A 331 8.82 -21.95 -25.27
CA TYR A 331 7.63 -21.28 -24.73
C TYR A 331 6.66 -20.91 -25.86
N VAL A 332 7.14 -20.20 -26.89
CA VAL A 332 6.30 -19.80 -28.03
C VAL A 332 5.77 -21.03 -28.77
N SER A 333 6.58 -22.07 -28.98
CA SER A 333 6.15 -23.32 -29.61
C SER A 333 5.11 -24.09 -28.79
N SER A 334 5.10 -23.97 -27.46
CA SER A 334 4.07 -24.60 -26.62
C SER A 334 2.68 -23.96 -26.74
N LEU A 335 2.61 -22.75 -27.30
CA LEU A 335 1.38 -22.00 -27.53
C LEU A 335 0.80 -22.18 -28.94
N ALA A 336 1.60 -22.67 -29.89
CA ALA A 336 1.21 -22.97 -31.26
C ALA A 336 0.36 -24.25 -31.31
#